data_AF-A0A959E6U3-F1
#
_entry.id   AF-A0A959E6U3-F1
#
_cell.length_a   1.000
_cell.length_b   1.000
_cell.length_c   1.000
_cell.angle_alpha   90.00
_cell.angle_beta   90.00
_cell.angle_gamma   90.00
#
_symmetry.space_group_name_H-M   'P 1'
#
loop_
_entity.id
_entity.type
_entity.pdbx_description
1 polymer ?
#
loop_
_entity_poly.entity_id
_entity_poly.type
_entity_poly.pdbx_seq_one_letter_code
_entity_poly.pdbx_strand_id
1 'polypeptide(L)' 'MGEHVFYVVPKGKEAFLDGYGKFSNLWKKENGTWKMSRIFSYDHGAAVEKLKK' A
#
# COMPACT_ATOMS: atom_id res chain seq x y z
N MET A 1 2.09 -2.96 -10.57
CA MET A 1 2.25 -1.97 -9.49
C MET A 1 0.87 -1.66 -8.94
N GLY A 2 0.76 -1.26 -7.68
CA GLY A 2 -0.51 -0.93 -7.05
C GLY A 2 -0.37 0.17 -6.01
N GLU A 3 -1.49 0.54 -5.39
CA GLU A 3 -1.55 1.57 -4.36
C GLU A 3 -2.16 1.01 -3.06
N HIS A 4 -1.66 1.50 -1.93
CA HIS A 4 -2.25 1.34 -0.61
C HIS A 4 -2.86 2.67 -0.16
N VAL A 5 -3.95 2.57 0.58
CA VAL A 5 -4.49 3.67 1.39
C VAL A 5 -4.48 3.25 2.84
N PHE A 6 -4.11 4.17 3.72
CA PHE A 6 -4.00 3.93 5.15
C PHE A 6 -5.11 4.69 5.87
N TYR A 7 -5.88 3.97 6.68
CA TYR A 7 -6.89 4.54 7.57
C TYR A 7 -6.41 4.42 9.01
N VAL A 8 -6.63 5.48 9.78
CA VAL A 8 -6.50 5.46 11.24
C VAL A 8 -7.87 5.18 11.84
N VAL A 9 -7.93 4.24 12.78
CA VAL A 9 -9.18 3.86 13.48
C VAL A 9 -8.98 4.08 14.99
N PRO A 10 -9.21 5.31 15.51
CA PRO A 10 -9.07 5.56 16.93
C PRO A 10 -10.20 4.89 17.72
N LYS A 11 -9.91 4.48 18.96
CA LYS A 11 -10.93 3.87 19.84
C LYS A 11 -12.12 4.82 20.03
N GLY A 12 -13.32 4.35 19.71
CA GLY A 12 -14.57 5.09 19.90
C GLY A 12 -14.77 6.27 18.95
N LYS A 13 -13.99 6.37 17.87
CA LYS A 13 -14.16 7.37 16.82
C LYS A 13 -14.29 6.69 15.46
N GLU A 14 -14.80 7.44 14.49
CA GLU A 14 -14.83 6.99 13.10
C GLU A 14 -13.42 6.88 12.51
N ALA A 15 -13.27 5.95 11.58
CA ALA A 15 -12.05 5.81 10.81
C ALA A 15 -11.87 7.00 9.87
N PHE A 16 -10.64 7.46 9.68
CA PHE A 16 -10.33 8.50 8.71
C PHE A 16 -9.13 8.12 7.84
N LEU A 17 -9.18 8.58 6.58
CA LEU A 17 -8.11 8.37 5.61
C LEU A 17 -6.91 9.26 5.98
N ASP A 18 -5.75 8.65 6.19
CA ASP A 18 -4.57 9.33 6.74
C ASP A 18 -3.42 9.40 5.72
N GLY A 19 -3.18 8.29 5.00
CA GLY A 19 -2.05 8.19 4.09
C GLY A 19 -2.31 7.38 2.84
N TYR A 20 -1.34 7.41 1.94
CA TYR A 20 -1.25 6.51 0.79
C TYR A 20 0.19 6.02 0.60
N GLY A 21 0.35 4.97 -0.20
CA GLY A 21 1.66 4.51 -0.65
C GLY A 21 1.54 3.73 -1.94
N LYS A 22 2.62 3.57 -2.67
CA LYS A 22 2.69 2.68 -3.85
C LYS A 22 3.40 1.40 -3.48
N PHE A 23 3.08 0.34 -4.22
CA PHE A 23 3.81 -0.90 -4.07
C PHE A 23 4.06 -1.62 -5.39
N SER A 24 5.14 -2.41 -5.38
CA SER A 24 5.46 -3.36 -6.43
C SER A 24 5.85 -4.70 -5.83
N ASN A 25 5.57 -5.77 -6.57
CA ASN A 25 5.79 -7.14 -6.12
C ASN A 25 6.90 -7.79 -6.94
N LEU A 26 7.86 -8.43 -6.26
CA LEU A 26 8.80 -9.35 -6.88
C LEU A 26 8.24 -10.76 -6.80
N TRP A 27 7.96 -11.32 -7.97
CA TRP A 27 7.59 -12.72 -8.13
C TRP A 27 8.81 -13.53 -8.55
N LYS A 28 8.93 -14.74 -8.02
CA LYS A 28 9.94 -15.72 -8.42
C LYS A 28 9.23 -16.95 -8.96
N LYS A 29 9.78 -17.52 -10.04
CA LYS A 29 9.32 -18.78 -10.58
C LYS A 29 10.10 -19.90 -9.90
N GLU A 30 9.43 -20.68 -9.06
CA GLU A 30 10.01 -21.79 -8.31
C GLU A 30 9.25 -23.06 -8.67
N ASN A 31 9.96 -24.09 -9.14
CA ASN A 31 9.37 -25.38 -9.54
C ASN A 31 8.17 -25.22 -10.49
N GLY A 32 8.33 -24.35 -11.50
CA GLY A 32 7.29 -24.07 -12.49
C GLY A 32 6.17 -23.13 -12.03
N THR A 33 6.08 -22.78 -10.75
CA THR A 33 5.01 -21.96 -10.19
C THR A 33 5.51 -20.56 -9.81
N TRP A 34 4.74 -19.54 -10.12
CA TRP A 34 5.02 -18.18 -9.66
C TRP A 34 4.63 -18.03 -8.19
N LYS A 35 5.59 -17.59 -7.37
CA LYS A 35 5.37 -17.24 -5.98
C LYS A 35 5.80 -15.81 -5.73
N MET A 36 4.99 -15.06 -4.98
CA MET A 36 5.37 -13.73 -4.55
C MET A 36 6.46 -13.88 -3.47
N SER A 37 7.61 -13.25 -3.71
CA SER A 37 8.77 -13.37 -2.83
C SER A 37 9.03 -12.11 -2.00
N ARG A 38 8.59 -10.95 -2.48
CA ARG A 38 8.74 -9.68 -1.78
C ARG A 38 7.73 -8.65 -2.26
N ILE A 39 7.29 -7.80 -1.35
CA ILE A 39 6.52 -6.58 -1.63
C ILE A 39 7.40 -5.40 -1.26
N PHE A 40 7.53 -4.42 -2.14
CA PHE A 40 8.22 -3.16 -1.89
C PHE A 40 7.18 -2.06 -1.79
N SER A 41 7.03 -1.46 -0.61
CA SER A 41 6.20 -0.27 -0.39
C SER A 41 7.08 0.97 -0.46
N TYR A 42 6.67 1.98 -1.22
CA TYR A 42 7.44 3.20 -1.47
C TYR A 42 6.51 4.39 -1.75
N ASP A 43 7.07 5.60 -1.85
CA ASP A 43 6.31 6.84 -2.16
C ASP A 43 5.14 7.06 -1.17
N HIS A 44 5.44 6.95 0.13
CA HIS A 44 4.47 7.19 1.19
C HIS A 44 4.21 8.70 1.31
N GLY A 45 2.94 9.08 1.35
CA GLY A 45 2.52 10.46 1.51
C GLY A 45 1.21 10.57 2.28
N ALA A 46 0.88 11.79 2.68
CA ALA A 46 -0.38 12.06 3.37
C ALA A 46 -1.55 11.92 2.40
N ALA A 47 -2.72 11.53 2.89
CA ALA A 47 -3.93 11.38 2.07
C ALA A 47 -4.28 12.66 1.28
N VAL A 48 -4.03 13.83 1.89
CA VAL A 48 -4.25 15.15 1.27
C VAL A 48 -3.39 15.40 0.04
N GLU A 49 -2.24 14.71 -0.10
CA GLU A 49 -1.37 14.86 -1.27
C GLU A 49 -1.85 14.01 -2.45
N LYS A 50 -2.50 12.86 -2.19
CA LYS A 50 -3.13 12.04 -3.22
C LYS A 50 -4.28 12.78 -3.91
N LEU A 51 -5.06 13.55 -3.17
CA LEU A 51 -6.22 14.30 -3.70
C LEU A 51 -5.85 15.51 -4.57
N LYS A 52 -4.57 15.88 -4.63
CA LYS A 52 -4.06 17.00 -5.44
C LYS A 52 -3.62 16.58 -6.85
N LYS A 53 -3.62 15.27 -7.15
CA LYS A 53 -3.29 14.68 -8.45
C LYS A 53 -4.55 14.21 -9.14
#